data_AF-A0A5C9BVQ3-F1
#
_entry.id   AF-A0A5C9BVQ3-F1
#
_cell.length_a   1.000
_cell.length_b   1.000
_cell.length_c   1.000
_cell.angle_alpha   90.00
_cell.angle_beta   90.00
_cell.angle_gamma   90.00
#
_symmetry.space_group_name_H-M   'P 1'
#
loop_
_entity.id
_entity.type
_entity.pdbx_description
1 polymer ?
#
loop_
_entity_poly.entity_id
_entity_poly.type
_entity_poly.pdbx_seq_one_letter_code
_entity_poly.pdbx_strand_id
1 'polypeptide(L)'
;MPENIYQMYVANGNKVGFWVQRNSWSWQTALITSIGAQSEGELEGLPPYFKNQKVKGRFEGTGLETDISCPGTYGYHRVDRSSP
;
A
#
# COMPACT_ATOMS: atom_id res chain seq x y z
N MET A 1 -4.04 -12.31 -10.04
CA MET A 1 -4.68 -12.75 -8.77
C MET A 1 -4.83 -11.52 -7.89
N PRO A 2 -5.83 -11.44 -7.00
CA PRO A 2 -5.89 -10.33 -6.06
C PRO A 2 -4.66 -10.36 -5.14
N GLU A 3 -4.10 -9.20 -4.83
CA GLU A 3 -2.90 -9.04 -3.99
C GLU A 3 -3.23 -8.20 -2.75
N ASN A 4 -2.48 -8.41 -1.67
CA ASN A 4 -2.49 -7.50 -0.52
C ASN A 4 -1.38 -6.43 -0.66
N ILE A 5 -1.41 -5.40 0.19
CA ILE A 5 -0.45 -4.27 0.08
C ILE A 5 1.00 -4.72 0.25
N TYR A 6 1.28 -5.70 1.11
CA TYR A 6 2.63 -6.18 1.32
C TYR A 6 3.17 -6.94 0.11
N GLN A 7 2.33 -7.74 -0.55
CA GLN A 7 2.69 -8.41 -1.80
C GLN A 7 2.96 -7.37 -2.90
N MET A 8 2.12 -6.33 -2.99
CA MET A 8 2.35 -5.21 -3.93
C MET A 8 3.66 -4.48 -3.65
N TYR A 9 4.01 -4.28 -2.38
CA TYR A 9 5.28 -3.66 -1.98
C TYR A 9 6.50 -4.49 -2.42
N VAL A 10 6.45 -5.82 -2.21
CA VAL A 10 7.49 -6.74 -2.68
C VAL A 10 7.59 -6.73 -4.20
N ALA A 11 6.44 -6.79 -4.90
CA ALA A 11 6.38 -6.70 -6.35
C ALA A 11 6.87 -5.35 -6.89
N ASN A 12 6.78 -4.28 -6.08
CA ASN A 12 7.31 -2.96 -6.39
C ASN A 12 8.81 -2.81 -6.04
N GLY A 13 9.54 -3.92 -5.89
CA GLY A 13 10.98 -3.92 -5.59
C GLY A 13 11.29 -3.57 -4.14
N ASN A 14 10.39 -3.95 -3.21
CA ASN A 14 10.50 -3.62 -1.79
C ASN A 14 10.59 -2.09 -1.57
N LYS A 15 9.70 -1.34 -2.21
CA LYS A 15 9.68 0.13 -2.14
C LYS A 15 8.25 0.68 -2.17
N VAL A 16 8.01 1.74 -1.40
CA VAL A 16 6.74 2.49 -1.43
C VAL A 16 6.67 3.39 -2.68
N GLY A 17 5.67 4.27 -2.75
CA GLY A 17 5.50 5.19 -3.88
C GLY A 17 4.62 4.64 -5.00
N PHE A 18 3.84 3.59 -4.71
CA PHE A 18 2.82 3.08 -5.61
C PHE A 18 1.42 3.50 -5.13
N TRP A 19 0.52 3.66 -6.09
CA TRP A 19 -0.88 4.00 -5.83
C TRP A 19 -1.73 2.76 -5.71
N VAL A 20 -2.66 2.80 -4.75
CA VAL A 20 -3.65 1.74 -4.55
C VAL A 20 -5.06 2.32 -4.44
N GLN A 21 -6.02 1.47 -4.76
CA GLN A 21 -7.42 1.67 -4.41
C GLN A 21 -7.94 0.42 -3.70
N ARG A 22 -8.81 0.63 -2.71
CA ARG A 22 -9.54 -0.46 -2.06
C ARG A 22 -10.93 -0.59 -2.68
N ASN A 23 -11.42 -1.81 -2.84
CA ASN A 23 -12.74 -2.06 -3.43
C ASN A 23 -13.90 -1.40 -2.65
N SER A 24 -13.71 -1.15 -1.36
CA SER A 24 -14.69 -0.43 -0.52
C SER A 24 -14.53 1.10 -0.55
N TRP A 25 -13.54 1.62 -1.28
CA TRP A 25 -13.26 3.06 -1.42
C TRP A 25 -13.73 3.51 -2.80
N SER A 26 -14.95 4.04 -2.88
CA SER A 26 -15.65 4.47 -4.12
C SER A 26 -14.71 4.83 -5.29
N TRP A 27 -14.14 6.04 -5.30
CA TRP A 27 -13.17 6.52 -6.30
C TRP A 27 -11.82 6.91 -5.68
N GLN A 28 -11.70 6.73 -4.38
CA GLN A 28 -10.61 7.29 -3.60
C GLN A 28 -9.37 6.42 -3.74
N THR A 29 -8.25 7.02 -4.13
CA THR A 29 -6.93 6.39 -4.20
C THR A 29 -6.03 6.91 -3.09
N ALA A 30 -5.02 6.11 -2.74
CA ALA A 30 -3.96 6.51 -1.81
C ALA A 30 -2.59 6.13 -2.37
N LEU A 31 -1.62 7.02 -2.20
CA LEU A 31 -0.20 6.74 -2.41
C LEU A 31 0.34 6.08 -1.14
N ILE A 32 0.90 4.88 -1.24
CA ILE A 32 1.58 4.26 -0.09
C ILE A 32 2.88 5.00 0.18
N THR A 33 3.06 5.50 1.40
CA THR A 33 4.20 6.34 1.80
C THR A 33 5.12 5.68 2.81
N SER A 34 4.64 4.72 3.60
CA SER A 34 5.52 3.89 4.45
C SER A 34 4.87 2.54 4.79
N ILE A 35 5.72 1.53 5.04
CA ILE A 35 5.34 0.26 5.66
C ILE A 35 6.36 -0.02 6.77
N GLY A 36 5.89 -0.27 7.99
CA GLY A 36 6.79 -0.54 9.12
C GLY A 36 7.72 0.62 9.48
N ALA A 37 7.31 1.86 9.22
CA ALA A 37 8.13 3.08 9.30
C ALA A 37 9.31 3.13 8.30
N GLN A 38 9.26 2.32 7.24
CA GLN A 38 10.25 2.26 6.17
C GLN A 38 9.61 2.74 4.85
N SER A 39 10.41 3.34 3.97
CA SER A 39 10.01 3.66 2.59
C SER A 39 10.55 2.64 1.57
N GLU A 40 11.59 1.89 1.92
CA GLU A 40 12.19 0.86 1.09
C GLU A 40 12.95 -0.16 1.95
N GLY A 41 13.27 -1.31 1.35
CA GLY A 41 13.95 -2.42 2.02
C GLY A 41 13.01 -3.58 2.34
N GLU A 42 13.60 -4.72 2.69
CA GLU A 42 12.86 -5.94 3.01
C GLU A 42 12.01 -5.78 4.27
N LEU A 43 10.76 -6.24 4.19
CA LEU A 43 9.86 -6.24 5.33
C LEU A 43 10.19 -7.39 6.27
N GLU A 44 10.21 -7.11 7.57
CA GLU A 44 10.42 -8.14 8.59
C GLU A 44 9.23 -9.12 8.65
N GLY A 45 9.53 -10.42 8.75
CA GLY A 45 8.55 -11.48 8.99
C GLY A 45 8.30 -12.36 7.77
N LEU A 46 7.35 -13.28 7.92
CA LEU A 46 7.03 -14.23 6.87
C LEU A 46 5.97 -13.65 5.90
N PRO A 47 6.12 -13.88 4.58
CA PRO A 47 5.08 -13.57 3.61
C PRO A 47 3.79 -14.38 3.89
N PRO A 48 2.62 -13.90 3.45
CA PRO A 48 2.41 -12.68 2.66
C PRO A 48 2.11 -11.45 3.52
N TYR A 49 2.24 -11.52 4.86
CA TYR A 49 1.77 -10.46 5.77
C TYR A 49 2.88 -9.74 6.54
N PHE A 50 4.10 -10.29 6.63
CA PHE A 50 5.27 -9.62 7.20
C PHE A 50 4.98 -8.97 8.57
N LYS A 51 4.48 -9.79 9.51
CA LYS A 51 4.04 -9.38 10.86
C LYS A 51 2.92 -8.33 10.91
N ASN A 52 2.18 -8.12 9.81
CA ASN A 52 1.14 -7.12 9.69
C ASN A 52 1.63 -5.71 10.05
N GLN A 53 2.80 -5.34 9.53
CA GLN A 53 3.39 -4.03 9.77
C GLN A 53 2.43 -2.90 9.37
N LYS A 54 2.45 -1.81 10.14
CA LYS A 54 1.60 -0.63 9.87
C LYS A 54 1.92 -0.05 8.49
N VAL A 55 0.88 0.25 7.74
CA VAL A 55 0.98 0.88 6.42
C VAL A 55 0.43 2.29 6.53
N LYS A 56 1.20 3.29 6.10
CA LYS A 56 0.68 4.65 5.90
C LYS A 56 0.48 4.92 4.42
N GLY A 57 -0.54 5.71 4.12
CA GLY A 57 -0.72 6.26 2.80
C GLY A 57 -1.33 7.64 2.83
N ARG A 58 -1.14 8.34 1.73
CA ARG A 58 -1.62 9.69 1.50
C ARG A 58 -2.75 9.66 0.49
N PHE A 59 -3.94 10.06 0.92
CA PHE A 59 -5.12 10.10 0.06
C PHE A 59 -5.04 11.22 -0.96
N GLU A 60 -5.41 10.91 -2.21
CA GLU A 60 -5.52 11.93 -3.25
C GLU A 60 -6.62 12.95 -2.96
N GLY A 61 -6.42 14.19 -3.41
CA GLY A 61 -7.39 15.28 -3.33
C GLY A 61 -7.34 15.99 -1.99
N THR A 62 -7.26 15.23 -0.89
CA THR A 62 -7.13 15.79 0.47
C THR A 62 -5.67 15.95 0.90
N GLY A 63 -4.76 15.12 0.39
CA GLY A 63 -3.38 15.06 0.86
C GLY A 63 -3.24 14.50 2.27
N LEU A 64 -4.32 13.97 2.87
CA LEU A 64 -4.34 13.43 4.22
C LEU A 64 -3.48 12.17 4.28
N GLU A 65 -2.45 12.18 5.13
CA GLU A 65 -1.66 11.00 5.46
C GLU A 65 -2.22 10.31 6.71
N THR A 66 -2.50 9.01 6.61
CA THR A 66 -3.06 8.23 7.70
C THR A 66 -2.75 6.73 7.56
N ASP A 67 -3.12 5.96 8.59
CA ASP A 67 -2.98 4.51 8.59
C ASP A 67 -3.96 3.88 7.60
N ILE A 68 -3.45 3.02 6.73
CA ILE A 68 -4.24 2.27 5.75
C ILE A 68 -4.89 1.08 6.47
N SER A 69 -6.21 0.98 6.37
CA SER A 69 -6.99 -0.01 7.09
C SER A 69 -6.94 -1.40 6.45
N CYS A 70 -6.65 -2.42 7.24
CA CYS A 70 -6.62 -3.84 6.80
C CYS A 70 -5.69 -4.11 5.60
N PRO A 71 -4.40 -3.71 5.64
CA PRO A 71 -3.47 -3.82 4.50
C PRO A 71 -3.22 -5.26 4.01
N GLY A 72 -3.43 -6.26 4.87
CA GLY A 72 -3.32 -7.69 4.54
C GLY A 72 -4.53 -8.26 3.79
N THR A 73 -5.61 -7.49 3.58
CA THR A 73 -6.75 -7.96 2.79
C THR A 73 -6.42 -7.99 1.30
N TYR A 74 -7.10 -8.86 0.58
CA TYR A 74 -7.02 -9.00 -0.89
C TYR A 74 -8.00 -8.06 -1.62
N GLY A 75 -8.53 -7.06 -0.92
CA GLY A 75 -9.47 -6.06 -1.44
C GLY A 75 -8.79 -4.81 -2.00
N TYR A 76 -7.49 -4.85 -2.24
CA TYR A 76 -6.71 -3.78 -2.85
C TYR A 76 -6.34 -4.13 -4.29
N HIS A 77 -6.16 -3.11 -5.12
CA HIS A 77 -5.50 -3.23 -6.41
C HIS A 77 -4.57 -2.03 -6.64
N ARG A 78 -3.48 -2.25 -7.38
CA ARG A 78 -2.62 -1.17 -7.85
C ARG A 78 -3.37 -0.34 -8.89
N VAL A 79 -3.15 0.97 -8.84
CA VAL A 79 -3.64 1.90 -9.85
C VAL A 79 -2.42 2.42 -10.61
N ASP A 80 -2.39 2.18 -11.91
CA ASP A 80 -1.38 2.79 -12.77
C ASP A 80 -1.71 4.26 -12.96
N ARG A 81 -0.78 5.11 -12.52
CA ARG A 81 -0.80 6.53 -12.81
C ARG A 81 0.52 6.89 -13.44
N SER A 82 0.46 7.37 -14.67
CA SER A 82 1.49 8.24 -15.20
C SER A 82 1.68 9.36 -14.18
N SER A 83 2.87 9.44 -13.56
CA SER A 83 3.28 10.66 -12.88
C SER A 83 2.96 11.85 -13.80
N PRO A 84 2.40 12.95 -13.28
CA PRO A 84 2.40 14.20 -14.04
C PRO A 84 3.83 14.59 -14.43
#